data_AF-A0A3D3F9Y4-F1
#
_entry.id   AF-A0A3D3F9Y4-F1
#
_cell.length_a   1.000
_cell.length_b   1.000
_cell.length_c   1.000
_cell.angle_alpha   90.00
_cell.angle_beta   90.00
_cell.angle_gamma   90.00
#
_symmetry.space_group_name_H-M   'P 1'
#
loop_
_entity.id
_entity.type
_entity.pdbx_description
1 polymer ?
#
loop_
_entity_poly.entity_id
_entity_poly.type
_entity_poly.pdbx_seq_one_letter_code
_entity_poly.pdbx_strand_id
1 'polypeptide(L)'
;EIQLYYTGESGKGGSHDYSETGYLWRKNVSPTYHPTQNNVGRPYVMMRYAEILLNYIEALNEYDPGNADILKYLNQIRERGGIPALQSGLSQSEMRETIRTERRIELTMEHLRYFDTRRWKIAEQTDAGPFYGMNAEGGTSNTDLAFFKRTKFETRVFRKSFYLFPIPQTEIQKNNNIVQNPGW
;
A
#
# COMPACT_ATOMS: atom_id res chain seq x y z
N GLU A 1 -7.26 18.62 18.45
CA GLU A 1 -7.67 18.38 17.05
C GLU A 1 -6.40 18.26 16.21
N ILE A 2 -6.32 17.37 15.22
CA ILE A 2 -5.09 17.23 14.42
C ILE A 2 -5.05 18.38 13.40
N GLN A 3 -3.94 19.11 13.35
CA GLN A 3 -3.75 20.27 12.48
C GLN A 3 -2.54 20.04 11.55
N LEU A 4 -2.80 19.52 10.35
CA LEU A 4 -1.74 19.12 9.39
C LEU A 4 -1.33 20.22 8.41
N TYR A 5 -2.07 21.33 8.36
CA TYR A 5 -1.73 22.50 7.55
C TYR A 5 -0.45 23.18 8.06
N TYR A 6 0.22 23.98 7.22
CA TYR A 6 1.57 24.49 7.50
C TYR A 6 1.75 25.12 8.89
N THR A 7 0.89 26.07 9.27
CA THR A 7 1.00 26.76 10.57
C THR A 7 0.34 26.01 11.74
N GLY A 8 -0.16 24.80 11.51
CA GLY A 8 -0.83 23.99 12.53
C GLY A 8 0.17 23.34 13.49
N GLU A 9 -0.28 22.98 14.69
CA GLU A 9 0.59 22.35 15.71
C GLU A 9 1.25 21.05 15.23
N SER A 10 0.59 20.28 14.36
CA SER A 10 1.12 19.05 13.75
C SER A 10 1.60 19.23 12.31
N GLY A 11 1.68 20.49 11.87
CA GLY A 11 2.13 20.89 10.54
C GLY A 11 3.61 21.19 10.50
N LYS A 12 4.15 21.32 9.29
CA LYS A 12 5.59 21.56 9.05
C LYS A 12 6.14 22.82 9.73
N GLY A 13 5.32 23.87 9.86
CA GLY A 13 5.70 25.11 10.52
C GLY A 13 5.57 25.07 12.05
N GLY A 14 4.81 24.12 12.60
CA GLY A 14 4.57 24.00 14.04
C GLY A 14 5.36 22.90 14.75
N SER A 15 5.83 21.88 14.01
CA SER A 15 6.53 20.72 14.57
C SER A 15 7.66 20.24 13.66
N HIS A 16 8.73 19.71 14.27
CA HIS A 16 9.77 18.98 13.54
C HIS A 16 9.29 17.61 13.03
N ASP A 17 8.32 17.01 13.73
CA ASP A 17 7.66 15.77 13.34
C ASP A 17 6.30 16.11 12.72
N TYR A 18 6.18 16.01 11.40
CA TYR A 18 4.97 16.31 10.65
C TYR A 18 4.73 15.30 9.51
N SER A 19 3.52 15.22 8.98
CA SER A 19 3.21 14.39 7.81
C SER A 19 3.56 15.12 6.52
N GLU A 20 4.55 14.63 5.77
CA GLU A 20 4.92 15.19 4.46
C GLU A 20 3.81 15.07 3.42
N THR A 21 2.90 14.11 3.61
CA THR A 21 1.80 13.84 2.66
C THR A 21 0.47 14.44 3.08
N GLY A 22 0.37 14.97 4.30
CA GLY A 22 -0.89 15.41 4.91
C GLY A 22 -1.86 14.27 5.22
N TYR A 23 -1.41 13.02 5.22
CA TYR A 23 -2.19 11.85 5.64
C TYR A 23 -1.55 11.16 6.83
N LEU A 24 -2.38 10.54 7.67
CA LEU A 24 -1.97 9.67 8.76
C LEU A 24 -2.66 8.31 8.60
N TRP A 25 -2.08 7.27 9.19
CA TRP A 25 -2.64 5.93 9.18
C TRP A 25 -3.20 5.58 10.56
N ARG A 26 -4.36 4.91 10.59
CA ARG A 26 -5.01 4.42 11.82
C ARG A 26 -5.21 2.91 11.83
N LYS A 27 -4.93 2.23 10.72
CA LYS A 27 -5.08 0.76 10.63
C LYS A 27 -4.21 0.10 11.70
N ASN A 28 -4.75 -0.90 12.39
CA ASN A 28 -4.10 -1.57 13.53
C ASN A 28 -3.94 -0.77 14.83
N VAL A 29 -4.53 0.43 14.93
CA VAL A 29 -4.67 1.16 16.20
C VAL A 29 -6.02 0.82 16.83
N SER A 30 -6.02 0.31 18.07
CA SER A 30 -7.27 0.04 18.80
C SER A 30 -8.06 1.34 19.03
N PRO A 31 -9.40 1.35 18.89
CA PRO A 31 -10.23 2.49 19.26
C PRO A 31 -10.10 2.91 20.73
N THR A 32 -9.69 1.98 21.62
CA THR A 32 -9.50 2.21 23.05
C THR A 32 -8.05 2.46 23.46
N TYR A 33 -7.14 2.53 22.47
CA TYR A 33 -5.73 2.85 22.73
C TYR A 33 -5.60 4.30 23.22
N HIS A 34 -4.79 4.50 24.25
CA HIS A 34 -4.46 5.84 24.73
C HIS A 34 -2.96 5.92 25.04
N PRO A 35 -2.20 6.79 24.38
CA PRO A 35 -0.73 6.75 24.39
C PRO A 35 -0.11 6.87 25.79
N THR A 36 -0.79 7.53 26.73
CA THR A 36 -0.30 7.74 28.11
C THR A 36 -1.08 6.99 29.18
N GLN A 37 -2.21 6.36 28.85
CA GLN A 37 -3.13 5.80 29.87
C GLN A 37 -3.38 4.31 29.71
N ASN A 38 -3.32 3.78 28.48
CA ASN A 38 -3.64 2.38 28.24
C ASN A 38 -2.98 1.85 26.98
N ASN A 39 -2.34 0.68 27.11
CA ASN A 39 -1.78 -0.05 26.00
C ASN A 39 -2.69 -1.24 25.67
N VAL A 40 -3.03 -1.39 24.39
CA VAL A 40 -3.90 -2.48 23.92
C VAL A 40 -3.06 -3.40 23.05
N GLY A 41 -2.73 -4.57 23.60
CA GLY A 41 -2.02 -5.60 22.86
C GLY A 41 -2.86 -6.15 21.72
N ARG A 42 -2.26 -6.29 20.53
CA ARG A 42 -2.88 -6.94 19.38
C ARG A 42 -1.86 -7.87 18.72
N PRO A 43 -2.25 -9.11 18.35
CA PRO A 43 -1.35 -9.97 17.59
C PRO A 43 -1.02 -9.35 16.24
N TYR A 44 0.24 -9.50 15.84
CA TYR A 44 0.68 -9.15 14.50
C TYR A 44 0.15 -10.20 13.51
N VAL A 45 -0.68 -9.76 12.56
CA VAL A 45 -1.34 -10.66 11.61
C VAL A 45 -0.39 -10.95 10.45
N MET A 46 0.15 -12.17 10.43
CA MET A 46 1.02 -12.64 9.33
C MET A 46 0.23 -13.08 8.10
N MET A 47 -0.92 -13.72 8.31
CA MET A 47 -1.85 -14.18 7.28
C MET A 47 -3.27 -14.08 7.82
N ARG A 48 -4.24 -13.83 6.93
CA ARG A 48 -5.65 -13.82 7.30
C ARG A 48 -6.54 -14.26 6.15
N TYR A 49 -7.77 -14.65 6.48
CA TYR A 49 -8.67 -15.28 5.53
C TYR A 49 -8.94 -14.47 4.25
N ALA A 50 -9.04 -13.14 4.32
CA ALA A 50 -9.23 -12.33 3.11
C ALA A 50 -8.05 -12.43 2.13
N GLU A 51 -6.82 -12.60 2.63
CA GLU A 51 -5.66 -12.84 1.75
C GLU A 51 -5.79 -14.19 1.04
N ILE A 52 -6.25 -15.23 1.75
CA ILE A 52 -6.48 -16.56 1.16
C ILE A 52 -7.52 -16.47 0.03
N LEU A 53 -8.61 -15.75 0.26
CA LEU A 53 -9.63 -15.51 -0.77
C LEU A 53 -9.06 -14.75 -1.97
N LEU A 54 -8.28 -13.69 -1.73
CA LEU A 54 -7.64 -12.91 -2.80
C LEU A 54 -6.63 -13.74 -3.60
N ASN A 55 -5.83 -14.58 -2.93
CA ASN A 55 -4.89 -15.48 -3.58
C ASN A 55 -5.63 -16.50 -4.47
N TYR A 56 -6.74 -17.07 -3.95
CA TYR A 56 -7.56 -18.02 -4.69
C TYR A 56 -8.19 -17.41 -5.94
N ILE A 57 -8.86 -16.27 -5.83
CA ILE A 57 -9.51 -15.64 -6.99
C ILE A 57 -8.49 -15.08 -7.99
N GLU A 58 -7.31 -14.63 -7.54
CA GLU A 58 -6.25 -14.20 -8.45
C GLU A 58 -5.76 -15.39 -9.28
N ALA A 59 -5.45 -16.52 -8.64
CA ALA A 59 -5.05 -17.74 -9.34
C ALA A 59 -6.15 -18.26 -10.28
N LEU A 60 -7.40 -18.23 -9.82
CA LEU A 60 -8.55 -18.68 -10.58
C LEU A 60 -8.81 -17.78 -11.79
N ASN A 61 -8.64 -16.46 -11.68
CA ASN A 61 -8.73 -15.55 -12.81
C ASN A 61 -7.69 -15.86 -13.89
N GLU A 62 -6.49 -16.30 -13.52
CA GLU A 62 -5.46 -16.69 -14.50
C GLU A 62 -5.71 -18.05 -15.15
N TYR A 63 -6.31 -18.99 -14.41
CA TYR A 63 -6.54 -20.37 -14.86
C TYR A 63 -7.90 -20.59 -15.55
N ASP A 64 -8.98 -20.12 -14.93
CA ASP A 64 -10.38 -20.27 -15.35
C ASP A 64 -11.15 -18.95 -15.13
N PRO A 65 -10.98 -17.94 -16.00
CA PRO A 65 -11.55 -16.60 -15.81
C PRO A 65 -13.08 -16.55 -15.84
N GLY A 66 -13.75 -17.60 -16.32
CA GLY A 66 -15.21 -17.70 -16.33
C GLY A 66 -15.80 -18.20 -15.01
N ASN A 67 -14.96 -18.56 -14.04
CA ASN A 67 -15.41 -19.20 -12.83
C ASN A 67 -16.22 -18.25 -11.93
N ALA A 68 -17.42 -18.67 -11.53
CA ALA A 68 -18.33 -17.89 -10.70
C ALA A 68 -17.75 -17.60 -9.29
N ASP A 69 -16.81 -18.41 -8.81
CA ASP A 69 -16.16 -18.20 -7.52
C ASP A 69 -15.35 -16.90 -7.48
N ILE A 70 -14.81 -16.45 -8.61
CA ILE A 70 -14.04 -15.19 -8.68
C ILE A 70 -14.90 -14.04 -8.18
N LEU A 71 -16.08 -13.86 -8.78
CA LEU A 71 -17.00 -12.78 -8.44
C LEU A 71 -17.58 -12.96 -7.04
N LYS A 72 -17.92 -14.21 -6.67
CA LYS A 72 -18.46 -14.55 -5.34
C LYS A 72 -17.52 -14.15 -4.22
N TYR A 73 -16.27 -14.59 -4.26
CA TYR A 73 -15.32 -14.33 -3.16
C TYR A 73 -14.79 -12.89 -3.19
N LEU A 74 -14.69 -12.27 -4.37
CA LEU A 74 -14.39 -10.84 -4.46
C LEU A 74 -15.49 -10.00 -3.79
N ASN A 75 -16.77 -10.30 -4.07
CA ASN A 75 -17.89 -9.59 -3.47
C ASN A 75 -18.02 -9.82 -1.96
N GLN A 76 -17.68 -11.02 -1.46
CA GLN A 76 -17.61 -11.24 0.00
C GLN A 76 -16.64 -10.29 0.71
N ILE A 77 -15.49 -9.99 0.10
CA ILE A 77 -14.51 -9.04 0.66
C ILE A 77 -15.08 -7.62 0.62
N ARG A 78 -15.65 -7.22 -0.53
CA ARG A 78 -16.20 -5.88 -0.77
C ARG A 78 -17.36 -5.57 0.15
N GLU A 79 -18.32 -6.48 0.27
CA GLU A 79 -19.48 -6.35 1.15
C GLU A 79 -19.06 -6.20 2.62
N ARG A 80 -18.10 -7.02 3.08
CA ARG A 80 -17.54 -6.88 4.43
C ARG A 80 -16.84 -5.53 4.62
N GLY A 81 -16.19 -5.02 3.58
CA GLY A 81 -15.59 -3.68 3.56
C GLY A 81 -16.59 -2.52 3.43
N GLY A 82 -17.89 -2.79 3.26
CA GLY A 82 -18.91 -1.76 3.05
C GLY A 82 -18.87 -1.13 1.65
N ILE A 83 -18.25 -1.80 0.68
CA ILE A 83 -18.14 -1.35 -0.72
C ILE A 83 -19.18 -2.11 -1.57
N PRO A 84 -19.87 -1.43 -2.53
CA PRO A 84 -20.84 -2.10 -3.39
C PRO A 84 -20.27 -3.30 -4.13
N ALA A 85 -21.09 -4.36 -4.24
CA ALA A 85 -20.78 -5.55 -5.01
C ALA A 85 -20.49 -5.20 -6.49
N LEU A 86 -19.49 -5.88 -7.04
CA LEU A 86 -19.13 -5.79 -8.44
C LEU A 86 -20.14 -6.59 -9.28
N GLN A 87 -20.50 -6.05 -10.45
CA GLN A 87 -21.33 -6.74 -11.43
C GLN A 87 -20.48 -7.70 -12.28
N SER A 88 -21.12 -8.71 -12.86
CA SER A 88 -20.47 -9.59 -13.84
C SER A 88 -20.20 -8.86 -15.17
N GLY A 89 -19.41 -9.49 -16.06
CA GLY A 89 -19.18 -8.99 -17.43
C GLY A 89 -17.81 -8.37 -17.68
N LEU A 90 -16.92 -8.36 -16.67
CA LEU A 90 -15.52 -7.99 -16.89
C LEU A 90 -14.78 -9.08 -17.68
N SER A 91 -13.91 -8.66 -18.59
CA SER A 91 -12.90 -9.54 -19.18
C SER A 91 -11.91 -10.02 -18.12
N GLN A 92 -11.16 -11.09 -18.41
CA GLN A 92 -10.07 -11.57 -17.56
C GLN A 92 -9.08 -10.44 -17.19
N SER A 93 -8.79 -9.55 -18.15
CA SER A 93 -7.84 -8.45 -17.94
C SER A 93 -8.38 -7.37 -17.00
N GLU A 94 -9.64 -7.00 -17.13
CA GLU A 94 -10.30 -6.02 -16.24
C GLU A 94 -10.52 -6.62 -14.84
N MET A 95 -10.89 -7.90 -14.77
CA MET A 95 -11.02 -8.62 -13.51
C MET A 95 -9.66 -8.71 -12.79
N ARG A 96 -8.56 -8.97 -13.52
CA ARG A 96 -7.20 -8.96 -12.95
C ARG A 96 -6.88 -7.64 -12.28
N GLU A 97 -7.11 -6.51 -12.96
CA GLU A 97 -6.83 -5.19 -12.40
C GLU A 97 -7.77 -4.84 -11.23
N THR A 98 -9.01 -5.34 -11.27
CA THR A 98 -9.95 -5.21 -10.16
C THR A 98 -9.48 -5.99 -8.93
N ILE A 99 -9.07 -7.25 -9.08
CA ILE A 99 -8.49 -8.07 -8.00
C ILE A 99 -7.24 -7.40 -7.44
N ARG A 100 -6.34 -6.90 -8.29
CA ARG A 100 -5.13 -6.17 -7.87
C ARG A 100 -5.45 -4.92 -7.05
N THR A 101 -6.49 -4.19 -7.44
CA THR A 101 -6.97 -3.00 -6.74
C THR A 101 -7.59 -3.36 -5.39
N GLU A 102 -8.45 -4.38 -5.36
CA GLU A 102 -9.06 -4.86 -4.12
C GLU A 102 -7.99 -5.36 -3.14
N ARG A 103 -7.02 -6.14 -3.64
CA ARG A 103 -5.87 -6.61 -2.85
C ARG A 103 -5.08 -5.44 -2.26
N ARG A 104 -4.82 -4.39 -3.05
CA ARG A 104 -4.13 -3.19 -2.57
C ARG A 104 -4.91 -2.53 -1.43
N ILE A 105 -6.21 -2.34 -1.57
CA ILE A 105 -7.04 -1.66 -0.57
C ILE A 105 -7.14 -2.51 0.70
N GLU A 106 -7.60 -3.74 0.55
CA GLU A 106 -7.86 -4.67 1.65
C GLU A 106 -6.60 -4.90 2.51
N LEU A 107 -5.45 -5.12 1.87
CA LEU A 107 -4.18 -5.47 2.52
C LEU A 107 -3.20 -4.29 2.64
N THR A 108 -3.69 -3.04 2.53
CA THR A 108 -2.87 -1.85 2.76
C THR A 108 -2.20 -1.90 4.14
N MET A 109 -0.92 -1.56 4.24
CA MET A 109 -0.11 -1.62 5.47
C MET A 109 0.03 -3.01 6.11
N GLU A 110 -0.11 -4.08 5.31
CA GLU A 110 0.12 -5.47 5.75
C GLU A 110 1.33 -6.11 5.05
N HIS A 111 2.32 -5.30 4.66
CA HIS A 111 3.61 -5.75 4.07
C HIS A 111 3.53 -6.47 2.71
N LEU A 112 2.38 -6.49 2.05
CA LEU A 112 2.21 -7.22 0.79
C LEU A 112 2.48 -6.37 -0.47
N ARG A 113 2.21 -5.07 -0.45
CA ARG A 113 2.29 -4.22 -1.66
C ARG A 113 3.69 -4.24 -2.30
N TYR A 114 4.74 -4.28 -1.49
CA TYR A 114 6.12 -4.37 -1.95
C TYR A 114 6.35 -5.60 -2.83
N PHE A 115 5.87 -6.76 -2.39
CA PHE A 115 6.01 -8.02 -3.11
C PHE A 115 5.03 -8.15 -4.27
N ASP A 116 3.81 -7.63 -4.12
CA ASP A 116 2.79 -7.62 -5.15
C ASP A 116 3.23 -6.87 -6.40
N THR A 117 3.80 -5.66 -6.27
CA THR A 117 4.27 -4.89 -7.44
C THR A 117 5.44 -5.58 -8.15
N ARG A 118 6.26 -6.32 -7.41
CA ARG A 118 7.42 -7.05 -7.93
C ARG A 118 7.01 -8.32 -8.68
N ARG A 119 6.17 -9.16 -8.09
CA ARG A 119 5.70 -10.41 -8.73
C ARG A 119 4.85 -10.13 -9.97
N TRP A 120 4.08 -9.04 -9.97
CA TRP A 120 3.33 -8.59 -11.14
C TRP A 120 4.17 -7.84 -12.18
N LYS A 121 5.45 -7.58 -11.88
CA LYS A 121 6.37 -6.78 -12.71
C LYS A 121 5.81 -5.40 -13.07
N ILE A 122 5.10 -4.77 -12.13
CA ILE A 122 4.54 -3.42 -12.30
C ILE A 122 5.29 -2.33 -11.50
N ALA A 123 6.32 -2.72 -10.74
CA ALA A 123 7.07 -1.79 -9.88
C ALA A 123 7.78 -0.67 -10.66
N GLU A 124 8.22 -0.92 -11.91
CA GLU A 124 8.76 0.13 -12.79
C GLU A 124 7.75 1.27 -13.04
N GLN A 125 6.45 0.95 -13.05
CA GLN A 125 5.36 1.89 -13.28
C GLN A 125 4.79 2.45 -11.97
N THR A 126 4.73 1.65 -10.90
CA THR A 126 4.03 2.03 -9.66
C THR A 126 4.94 2.53 -8.54
N ASP A 127 6.23 2.16 -8.56
CA ASP A 127 7.16 2.44 -7.46
C ASP A 127 8.23 3.48 -7.88
N ALA A 128 8.08 4.08 -9.07
CA ALA A 128 8.93 5.14 -9.62
C ALA A 128 8.14 6.41 -9.92
N GLY A 129 8.86 7.52 -10.09
CA GLY A 129 8.31 8.79 -10.54
C GLY A 129 7.78 9.66 -9.40
N PRO A 130 6.98 10.69 -9.72
CA PRO A 130 6.50 11.65 -8.73
C PRO A 130 5.40 11.04 -7.85
N PHE A 131 5.58 11.16 -6.54
CA PHE A 131 4.57 10.80 -5.55
C PHE A 131 3.97 12.07 -4.95
N TYR A 132 2.67 12.01 -4.63
CA TYR A 132 1.88 13.18 -4.30
C TYR A 132 1.16 13.01 -2.97
N GLY A 133 1.00 14.13 -2.27
CA GLY A 133 0.18 14.28 -1.07
C GLY A 133 -0.52 15.64 -1.08
N MET A 134 -0.96 16.08 0.10
CA MET A 134 -1.40 17.45 0.34
C MET A 134 -0.22 18.42 0.34
N ASN A 135 -0.52 19.71 0.29
CA ASN A 135 0.49 20.76 0.37
C ASN A 135 0.87 21.02 1.84
N ALA A 136 1.90 20.34 2.33
CA ALA A 136 2.41 20.51 3.70
C ALA A 136 2.99 21.91 3.98
N GLU A 137 3.22 22.72 2.93
CA GLU A 137 3.70 24.11 3.04
C GLU A 137 2.58 25.14 2.93
N GLY A 138 1.33 24.68 2.78
CA GLY A 138 0.15 25.53 2.65
C GLY A 138 -0.82 25.42 3.82
N GLY A 139 -1.60 26.48 3.97
CA GLY A 139 -2.75 26.53 4.86
C GLY A 139 -2.46 27.15 6.22
N THR A 140 -3.47 27.85 6.75
CA THR A 140 -3.46 28.47 8.09
C THR A 140 -4.56 27.96 9.00
N SER A 141 -5.44 27.10 8.50
CA SER A 141 -6.54 26.48 9.24
C SER A 141 -6.95 25.14 8.59
N ASN A 142 -7.76 24.35 9.29
CA ASN A 142 -8.25 23.06 8.80
C ASN A 142 -9.20 23.16 7.60
N THR A 143 -9.67 24.36 7.26
CA THR A 143 -10.56 24.61 6.12
C THR A 143 -9.86 25.33 4.96
N ASP A 144 -8.58 25.66 5.13
CA ASP A 144 -7.83 26.41 4.13
C ASP A 144 -7.49 25.53 2.91
N LEU A 145 -8.02 25.92 1.75
CA LEU A 145 -7.83 25.23 0.47
C LEU A 145 -6.36 25.19 0.03
N ALA A 146 -5.49 26.04 0.57
CA ALA A 146 -4.07 26.00 0.29
C ALA A 146 -3.41 24.68 0.73
N PHE A 147 -3.90 24.04 1.80
CA PHE A 147 -3.44 22.73 2.26
C PHE A 147 -3.92 21.61 1.32
N PHE A 148 -5.18 21.66 0.87
CA PHE A 148 -5.81 20.61 0.04
C PHE A 148 -5.34 20.57 -1.43
N LYS A 149 -4.22 21.23 -1.75
CA LYS A 149 -3.61 21.19 -3.09
C LYS A 149 -2.72 19.97 -3.24
N ARG A 150 -2.99 19.16 -4.26
CA ARG A 150 -2.16 18.01 -4.62
C ARG A 150 -0.74 18.45 -4.98
N THR A 151 0.23 18.11 -4.14
CA THR A 151 1.62 18.57 -4.25
C THR A 151 2.54 17.37 -4.29
N LYS A 152 3.57 17.44 -5.13
CA LYS A 152 4.61 16.40 -5.20
C LYS A 152 5.47 16.49 -3.95
N PHE A 153 5.51 15.44 -3.13
CA PHE A 153 6.33 15.41 -1.91
C PHE A 153 7.67 14.70 -2.14
N GLU A 154 7.74 13.74 -3.05
CA GLU A 154 8.99 13.07 -3.41
C GLU A 154 8.99 12.61 -4.88
N THR A 155 10.17 12.24 -5.38
CA THR A 155 10.33 11.57 -6.67
C THR A 155 11.13 10.30 -6.43
N ARG A 156 10.51 9.15 -6.65
CA ARG A 156 11.13 7.84 -6.43
C ARG A 156 11.82 7.35 -7.70
N VAL A 157 12.88 6.56 -7.50
CA VAL A 157 13.59 5.88 -8.58
C VAL A 157 13.41 4.38 -8.43
N PHE A 158 12.99 3.72 -9.50
CA PHE A 158 13.00 2.27 -9.60
C PHE A 158 13.88 1.84 -10.78
N ARG A 159 14.84 0.95 -10.52
CA ARG A 159 15.68 0.33 -11.55
C ARG A 159 15.29 -1.14 -11.67
N LYS A 160 15.51 -1.75 -12.84
CA LYS A 160 15.22 -3.18 -13.04
C LYS A 160 15.95 -4.09 -12.04
N SER A 161 17.13 -3.70 -11.54
CA SER A 161 17.82 -4.44 -10.49
C SER A 161 17.04 -4.48 -9.17
N PHE A 162 16.17 -3.50 -8.89
CA PHE A 162 15.41 -3.40 -7.63
C PHE A 162 14.25 -4.40 -7.53
N TYR A 163 14.03 -5.24 -8.56
CA TYR A 163 13.17 -6.42 -8.45
C TYR A 163 13.75 -7.47 -7.49
N LEU A 164 15.08 -7.51 -7.33
CA LEU A 164 15.78 -8.43 -6.44
C LEU A 164 16.64 -7.64 -5.45
N PHE A 165 16.82 -8.16 -4.24
CA PHE A 165 17.77 -7.59 -3.29
C PHE A 165 19.21 -7.91 -3.71
N PRO A 166 20.18 -6.99 -3.51
CA PRO A 166 21.57 -7.33 -3.69
C PRO A 166 22.00 -8.40 -2.68
N ILE A 167 22.81 -9.35 -3.13
CA ILE A 167 23.52 -10.24 -2.22
C ILE A 167 24.66 -9.44 -1.60
N PRO A 168 24.82 -9.42 -0.25
CA PRO A 168 25.89 -8.68 0.39
C PRO A 168 27.27 -9.08 -0.14
N GLN A 169 28.11 -8.09 -0.46
CA GLN A 169 29.42 -8.33 -1.07
C GLN A 169 30.30 -9.26 -0.23
N THR A 170 30.18 -9.19 1.10
CA THR A 170 30.90 -10.07 2.03
C THR A 170 30.51 -11.54 1.89
N GLU A 171 29.27 -11.84 1.51
CA GLU A 171 28.84 -13.24 1.27
C GLU A 171 29.39 -13.77 -0.05
N ILE A 172 29.44 -12.94 -1.09
CA ILE A 172 30.07 -13.28 -2.38
C ILE A 172 31.57 -13.57 -2.18
N GLN A 173 32.25 -12.75 -1.38
CA GLN A 173 33.68 -12.93 -1.07
C GLN A 173 33.97 -14.20 -0.27
N LYS A 174 33.01 -14.71 0.52
CA LYS A 174 33.16 -15.97 1.27
C LYS A 174 33.01 -17.21 0.39
N ASN A 175 32.22 -17.13 -0.67
CA ASN A 175 31.94 -18.27 -1.54
C ASN A 175 31.89 -17.83 -3.00
N ASN A 176 32.96 -18.14 -3.73
CA ASN A 176 33.13 -17.80 -5.15
C ASN A 176 32.08 -18.45 -6.08
N ASN A 177 31.26 -19.40 -5.60
CA ASN A 177 30.15 -19.97 -6.36
C ASN A 177 28.88 -19.12 -6.29
N ILE A 178 28.81 -18.12 -5.41
CA ILE A 178 27.67 -17.21 -5.31
C ILE A 178 27.78 -16.17 -6.43
N VAL A 179 26.77 -16.15 -7.31
CA VAL A 179 26.64 -15.15 -8.37
C VAL A 179 25.67 -14.07 -7.92
N GLN A 180 26.02 -12.80 -8.16
CA GLN A 180 25.18 -11.65 -7.82
C GLN A 180 23.86 -11.65 -8.61
N ASN A 181 22.82 -11.07 -8.02
CA ASN A 181 21.55 -10.82 -8.71
C ASN A 181 21.72 -9.84 -9.88
N PRO A 182 20.96 -10.00 -10.98
CA PRO A 182 21.11 -9.16 -12.17
C PRO A 182 21.04 -7.64 -11.89
N GLY A 183 22.09 -6.92 -12.31
CA GLY A 183 22.18 -5.46 -12.26
C GLY A 183 22.61 -4.85 -10.91
N TRP A 184 23.07 -5.69 -9.96
CA TRP A 184 23.74 -5.28 -8.72
C TRP A 184 25.25 -5.52 -8.78
#